data_AF-A0A2H5UZV5-F1
#
_entry.id   AF-A0A2H5UZV5-F1
#
_cell.length_a   1.000
_cell.length_b   1.000
_cell.length_c   1.000
_cell.angle_alpha   90.00
_cell.angle_beta   90.00
_cell.angle_gamma   90.00
#
_symmetry.space_group_name_H-M   'P 1'
#
loop_
_entity.id
_entity.type
_entity.pdbx_description
1 polymer ?
#
loop_
_entity_poly.entity_id
_entity_poly.type
_entity_poly.pdbx_seq_one_letter_code
_entity_poly.pdbx_strand_id
1 'polypeptide(L)'
;MDYFIDADVLYAYLNPSDWLHEAADRIIGLIKTGKINAKTSIIVVLELAVVIKRDIGPEKVEEIMKTLKNLTIKFIYPLLYYVTKFLVY
;
A
#
# COMPACT_ATOMS: atom_id res chain seq x y z
N MET A 1 -3.36 4.77 -19.69
CA MET A 1 -4.49 4.33 -18.86
C MET A 1 -3.99 4.32 -17.42
N ASP A 2 -4.74 4.92 -16.49
CA ASP A 2 -4.37 4.96 -15.07
C ASP A 2 -5.03 3.79 -14.36
N TYR A 3 -4.26 3.06 -13.55
CA TYR A 3 -4.78 1.97 -12.74
C TYR A 3 -4.99 2.42 -11.29
N PHE A 4 -5.97 1.81 -10.62
CA PHE A 4 -6.18 1.99 -9.20
C PHE A 4 -5.66 0.76 -8.46
N ILE A 5 -4.77 0.96 -7.49
CA ILE A 5 -4.22 -0.11 -6.67
C ILE A 5 -5.06 -0.24 -5.42
N ASP A 6 -5.56 -1.44 -5.21
CA ASP A 6 -6.36 -1.83 -4.06
C ASP A 6 -5.50 -2.34 -2.88
N ALA A 7 -6.10 -2.42 -1.70
CA ALA A 7 -5.44 -2.81 -0.46
C ALA A 7 -4.86 -4.23 -0.56
N ASP A 8 -5.59 -5.16 -1.18
CA ASP A 8 -5.20 -6.56 -1.28
C ASP A 8 -3.91 -6.75 -2.11
N VAL A 9 -3.73 -5.98 -3.17
CA VAL A 9 -2.51 -6.03 -4.01
C VAL A 9 -1.31 -5.55 -3.19
N LEU A 10 -1.50 -4.47 -2.41
CA LEU A 10 -0.45 -3.96 -1.54
C LEU A 10 -0.15 -4.94 -0.41
N TYR A 11 -1.17 -5.55 0.20
CA TYR A 11 -1.00 -6.57 1.23
C TYR A 11 -0.21 -7.77 0.70
N ALA A 12 -0.59 -8.32 -0.45
CA ALA A 12 0.11 -9.44 -1.07
C ALA A 12 1.58 -9.09 -1.39
N TYR A 13 1.86 -7.87 -1.86
CA TYR A 13 3.24 -7.41 -2.06
C TYR A 13 4.05 -7.36 -0.75
N LEU A 14 3.40 -7.01 0.37
CA LEU A 14 4.06 -6.84 1.67
C LEU A 14 4.19 -8.13 2.47
N ASN A 15 3.41 -9.17 2.13
CA ASN A 15 3.42 -10.47 2.78
C ASN A 15 4.00 -11.54 1.84
N PRO A 16 5.27 -11.94 2.01
CA PRO A 16 5.89 -12.98 1.17
C PRO A 16 5.23 -14.36 1.26
N SER A 17 4.43 -14.61 2.29
CA SER A 17 3.68 -15.87 2.45
C SER A 17 2.32 -15.84 1.74
N ASP A 18 1.93 -14.70 1.18
CA ASP A 18 0.68 -14.58 0.42
C ASP A 18 0.80 -15.29 -0.93
N TRP A 19 -0.22 -16.04 -1.33
CA TRP A 19 -0.24 -16.79 -2.58
C TRP A 19 -0.24 -15.88 -3.84
N LEU A 20 -0.61 -14.60 -3.69
CA LEU A 20 -0.53 -13.59 -4.74
C LEU A 20 0.79 -12.80 -4.73
N HIS A 21 1.72 -13.08 -3.82
CA HIS A 21 2.93 -12.28 -3.63
C HIS A 21 3.72 -12.07 -4.93
N GLU A 22 3.99 -13.13 -5.69
CA GLU A 22 4.74 -13.02 -6.94
C GLU A 22 4.04 -12.16 -8.00
N ALA A 23 2.71 -12.24 -8.07
CA ALA A 23 1.93 -11.44 -9.00
C ALA A 23 1.93 -9.96 -8.58
N ALA A 24 1.76 -9.70 -7.29
CA ALA A 24 1.80 -8.36 -6.72
C ALA A 24 3.18 -7.72 -6.89
N ASP A 25 4.27 -8.45 -6.65
CA ASP A 25 5.64 -7.96 -6.84
C ASP A 25 5.90 -7.56 -8.30
N ARG A 26 5.46 -8.36 -9.27
CA ARG A 26 5.57 -8.01 -10.70
C ARG A 26 4.80 -6.73 -11.03
N ILE A 27 3.57 -6.58 -10.55
CA ILE A 27 2.75 -5.37 -10.80
C ILE A 27 3.43 -4.13 -10.19
N ILE A 28 3.87 -4.23 -8.94
CA ILE A 28 4.58 -3.14 -8.25
C ILE A 28 5.91 -2.81 -8.97
N GLY A 29 6.63 -3.79 -9.51
CA GLY A 29 7.80 -3.59 -10.35
C GLY A 29 7.51 -2.79 -11.63
N LEU A 30 6.38 -3.07 -12.31
CA LEU A 30 5.93 -2.30 -13.47
C LEU A 30 5.57 -0.86 -13.12
N ILE A 31 5.00 -0.63 -11.93
CA ILE A 31 4.71 0.72 -11.42
C ILE A 31 5.99 1.49 -11.13
N LYS A 32 6.94 0.87 -10.41
CA LYS A 32 8.24 1.47 -10.08
C LYS A 32 9.06 1.85 -11.31
N THR A 33 8.97 1.05 -12.38
CA THR A 33 9.65 1.32 -13.65
C THR A 33 8.90 2.33 -14.54
N GLY A 34 7.75 2.83 -14.10
CA GLY A 34 6.93 3.79 -14.85
C GLY A 34 6.20 3.19 -16.06
N LYS A 35 6.24 1.87 -16.24
CA LYS A 35 5.51 1.17 -17.31
C LYS A 35 4.00 1.21 -17.08
N ILE A 36 3.57 1.28 -15.82
CA ILE A 36 2.18 1.44 -15.41
C ILE A 36 2.08 2.68 -14.53
N ASN A 37 1.16 3.59 -14.87
CA ASN A 37 0.79 4.68 -14.00
C ASN A 37 -0.34 4.21 -13.08
N ALA A 38 -0.10 4.26 -11.77
CA ALA A 38 -1.03 3.75 -10.80
C ALA A 38 -1.26 4.73 -9.65
N LYS A 39 -2.50 4.73 -9.16
CA LYS A 39 -3.00 5.61 -8.09
C LYS A 39 -3.62 4.77 -7.00
N THR A 40 -3.69 5.30 -5.79
CA THR A 40 -4.48 4.69 -4.71
C THR A 40 -5.24 5.76 -3.94
N SER A 41 -6.18 5.34 -3.10
CA SER A 41 -6.93 6.23 -2.21
C SER A 41 -6.42 6.13 -0.79
N ILE A 42 -6.73 7.14 0.01
CA ILE A 42 -6.43 7.12 1.44
C ILE A 42 -7.24 6.04 2.18
N ILE A 43 -8.43 5.71 1.67
CA ILE A 43 -9.32 4.68 2.23
C ILE A 43 -8.65 3.30 2.08
N VAL A 44 -8.08 3.01 0.92
CA VAL A 44 -7.31 1.78 0.68
C VAL A 44 -6.12 1.66 1.64
N VAL A 45 -5.41 2.75 1.91
CA VAL A 45 -4.29 2.75 2.88
C VAL A 45 -4.78 2.48 4.31
N LEU A 46 -5.94 3.01 4.68
CA LEU A 46 -6.56 2.72 5.97
C LEU A 46 -6.99 1.26 6.09
N GLU A 47 -7.63 0.71 5.07
CA GLU A 47 -8.02 -0.70 5.00
C GLU A 47 -6.80 -1.61 5.16
N LEU A 48 -5.74 -1.32 4.40
CA LEU A 48 -4.48 -2.04 4.48
C LEU A 48 -3.87 -1.98 5.90
N ALA A 49 -3.85 -0.81 6.54
CA ALA A 49 -3.34 -0.66 7.90
C ALA A 49 -4.13 -1.50 8.93
N VAL A 50 -5.46 -1.56 8.78
CA VAL A 50 -6.32 -2.40 9.62
C VAL A 50 -6.01 -3.88 9.43
N VAL A 51 -5.92 -4.34 8.18
CA VAL A 51 -5.63 -5.73 7.85
C VAL A 51 -4.26 -6.15 8.38
N ILE A 52 -3.22 -5.35 8.15
CA ILE A 52 -1.86 -5.64 8.64
C ILE A 52 -1.81 -5.71 10.16
N LYS A 53 -2.43 -4.75 10.85
CA LYS A 53 -2.44 -4.72 12.32
C LYS A 53 -3.10 -5.98 12.89
N ARG A 54 -4.12 -6.50 12.20
CA ARG A 54 -4.87 -7.70 12.58
C ARG A 54 -4.11 -9.00 12.25
N ASP A 55 -3.55 -9.08 11.05
CA ASP A 55 -3.09 -10.36 10.48
C ASP A 55 -1.58 -10.58 10.65
N ILE A 56 -0.78 -9.51 10.73
CA ILE A 56 0.69 -9.59 10.84
C ILE A 56 1.17 -9.08 12.19
N GLY A 57 0.69 -7.90 12.61
CA GLY A 57 1.05 -7.28 13.88
C GLY A 57 1.21 -5.75 13.80
N PRO A 58 1.01 -5.01 14.91
CA PRO A 58 1.10 -3.55 14.94
C PRO A 58 2.49 -3.00 14.56
N GLU A 59 3.56 -3.73 14.85
CA GLU A 59 4.95 -3.36 14.53
C GLU A 59 5.22 -3.26 13.03
N LYS A 60 4.45 -4.00 12.21
CA LYS A 60 4.57 -3.99 10.75
C LYS A 60 3.86 -2.81 10.10
N VAL A 61 2.93 -2.16 10.81
CA VAL A 61 2.17 -1.02 10.28
C VAL A 61 3.10 0.15 9.92
N GLU A 62 4.07 0.48 10.77
CA GLU A 62 4.98 1.61 10.54
C GLU A 62 5.92 1.36 9.34
N GLU A 63 6.47 0.14 9.24
CA GLU A 63 7.30 -0.29 8.12
C GLU A 63 6.53 -0.21 6.79
N ILE A 64 5.26 -0.56 6.82
CA ILE A 64 4.39 -0.55 5.65
C ILE A 64 4.03 0.89 5.27
N MET A 65 3.71 1.75 6.22
CA MET A 65 3.46 3.16 5.93
C MET A 65 4.71 3.86 5.35
N LYS A 66 5.92 3.49 5.81
CA LYS A 66 7.19 3.94 5.19
C LYS A 66 7.34 3.42 3.76
N THR A 67 6.99 2.16 3.53
CA THR A 67 7.07 1.53 2.21
C THR A 67 6.10 2.18 1.21
N LEU A 68 4.86 2.44 1.63
CA LEU A 68 3.85 3.13 0.82
C LEU A 68 4.26 4.57 0.48
N LYS A 69 4.89 5.28 1.41
CA LYS A 69 5.43 6.62 1.17
C LYS A 69 6.54 6.62 0.10
N ASN A 70 7.30 5.53 0.02
CA ASN A 70 8.38 5.36 -0.97
C ASN A 70 7.88 4.84 -2.32
N LEU A 71 6.70 4.22 -2.36
CA LEU A 71 6.06 3.89 -3.62
C LEU A 71 5.57 5.19 -4.27
N THR A 72 5.88 5.38 -5.56
CA THR A 72 5.47 6.54 -6.36
C THR A 72 3.97 6.52 -6.70
N ILE A 73 3.14 6.01 -5.78
CA ILE A 73 1.71 5.91 -5.96
C ILE A 73 1.13 7.29 -5.72
N LYS A 74 0.52 7.85 -6.77
CA LYS A 74 -0.14 9.15 -6.69
C LYS A 74 -1.47 8.96 -5.94
N PHE A 75 -1.64 9.67 -4.83
CA PHE A 75 -2.91 9.68 -4.12
C PHE A 75 -3.94 10.51 -4.88
N ILE A 76 -5.17 10.01 -4.94
CA ILE A 76 -6.28 10.76 -5.59
C ILE A 76 -6.61 12.05 -4.82
N TYR A 77 -6.30 12.13 -3.52
CA TYR A 77 -6.50 13.33 -2.70
C TYR A 77 -5.30 13.64 -1.79
N PRO A 78 -4.97 14.92 -1.54
CA PRO A 78 -3.84 15.35 -0.73
C PRO A 78 -4.00 15.14 0.80
N LEU A 79 -4.98 14.35 1.25
CA LEU A 79 -5.37 14.20 2.66
C LEU A 79 -4.39 13.39 3.54
N LEU A 80 -3.21 13.04 3.02
CA LEU A 80 -2.21 12.19 3.69
C LEU A 80 -1.80 12.72 5.07
N TYR A 81 -1.79 14.05 5.24
CA TYR A 81 -1.37 14.71 6.48
C TYR A 81 -2.27 14.40 7.69
N TYR A 82 -3.56 14.15 7.47
CA TYR A 82 -4.50 13.93 8.57
C TYR A 82 -4.48 12.49 9.08
N VAL A 83 -4.36 11.52 8.19
CA VAL A 83 -4.53 10.10 8.54
C VAL A 83 -3.31 9.51 9.25
N THR A 84 -2.09 9.91 8.87
CA THR A 84 -0.87 9.44 9.54
C THR A 84 -0.79 9.86 11.01
N LYS A 85 -1.50 10.92 11.41
CA LYS A 85 -1.55 11.39 12.80
C LYS A 85 -2.42 10.50 13.71
N PHE A 86 -3.38 9.77 13.14
CA PHE A 86 -4.30 8.88 13.87
C PHE A 86 -3.79 7.44 14.00
N LEU A 87 -2.83 7.01 13.17
CA LEU A 87 -2.34 5.63 13.17
C LEU A 87 -1.13 5.39 14.11
N VAL A 88 -0.56 6.46 14.69
CA VAL A 88 0.66 6.42 15.53
C VAL A 88 0.34 6.62 17.03
N TYR A 89 -0.94 6.78 17.40
CA TYR A 89 -1.39 6.86 18.79
C TYR A 89 -2.36 5.73 19.13
#